data_AF-A0A9X1KSS2-F1
#
_entry.id   AF-A0A9X1KSS2-F1
#
_cell.length_a   1.000
_cell.length_b   1.000
_cell.length_c   1.000
_cell.angle_alpha   90.00
_cell.angle_beta   90.00
_cell.angle_gamma   90.00
#
_symmetry.space_group_name_H-M   'P 1'
#
loop_
_entity.id
_entity.type
_entity.pdbx_description
1 polymer ?
#
loop_
_entity_poly.entity_id
_entity_poly.type
_entity_poly.pdbx_seq_one_letter_code
_entity_poly.pdbx_strand_id
1 'polypeptide(L)'
;MKTKHFCMIGLLLFLVSYLFFSGFIPNLSESVDFAHWFNLIGACLLLSFNDAFPKTKINKVASVLTTLGVIAHIGLCTIDFIMSSYGNNEIAKEALSHQVTISPLIFYPFIAVGPSLLFLGLALHAFDFMKTEIVKSLIVIFGAVTVGISFFVLKDGVWMLFSCAVFCLGLGLLVLNQEKEMK
;
A
#
# COMPACT_ATOMS: atom_id res chain seq x y z
N MET A 1 11.46 -20.01 0.18
CA MET A 1 10.65 -19.31 -0.85
C MET A 1 11.50 -18.21 -1.47
N LYS A 2 11.45 -18.01 -2.80
CA LYS A 2 12.16 -16.88 -3.43
C LYS A 2 11.50 -15.57 -3.01
N THR A 3 12.28 -14.49 -2.80
CA THR A 3 11.80 -13.13 -2.44
C THR A 3 10.58 -12.66 -3.23
N LYS A 4 10.51 -13.02 -4.51
CA LYS A 4 9.39 -12.72 -5.42
C LYS A 4 8.04 -13.26 -4.95
N HIS A 5 8.00 -14.42 -4.28
CA HIS A 5 6.75 -14.96 -3.75
C HIS A 5 6.20 -14.06 -2.65
N PHE A 6 7.07 -13.52 -1.78
CA PHE A 6 6.67 -12.53 -0.79
C PHE A 6 6.16 -11.25 -1.45
N CYS A 7 6.80 -10.78 -2.53
CA CYS A 7 6.31 -9.63 -3.29
C CYS A 7 4.89 -9.87 -3.82
N MET A 8 4.67 -11.01 -4.47
CA MET A 8 3.38 -11.35 -5.08
C MET A 8 2.28 -11.58 -4.03
N ILE A 9 2.59 -12.27 -2.94
CA ILE A 9 1.66 -12.46 -1.83
C ILE A 9 1.35 -11.10 -1.19
N GLY A 10 2.35 -10.25 -0.99
CA GLY A 10 2.17 -8.89 -0.48
C GLY A 10 1.23 -8.07 -1.36
N LEU A 11 1.47 -8.03 -2.67
CA LEU A 11 0.60 -7.34 -3.63
C LEU A 11 -0.82 -7.89 -3.62
N LEU A 12 -0.99 -9.21 -3.53
CA LEU A 12 -2.30 -9.86 -3.50
C LEU A 12 -3.06 -9.51 -2.23
N LEU A 13 -2.45 -9.64 -1.06
CA LEU A 13 -3.09 -9.28 0.22
C LEU A 13 -3.41 -7.79 0.27
N PHE A 14 -2.50 -6.95 -0.20
CA PHE A 14 -2.74 -5.52 -0.31
C PHE A 14 -3.94 -5.24 -1.22
N LEU A 15 -4.00 -5.81 -2.43
CA LEU A 15 -5.15 -5.63 -3.33
C LEU A 15 -6.47 -6.15 -2.72
N VAL A 16 -6.43 -7.29 -2.03
CA VAL A 16 -7.60 -7.85 -1.36
C VAL A 16 -8.13 -6.90 -0.27
N SER A 17 -7.26 -6.20 0.45
CA SER A 17 -7.72 -5.18 1.41
C SER A 17 -8.53 -4.05 0.76
N TYR A 18 -8.15 -3.61 -0.44
CA TYR A 18 -8.89 -2.60 -1.19
C TYR A 18 -10.21 -3.13 -1.76
N LEU A 19 -10.35 -4.44 -1.98
CA LEU A 19 -11.65 -5.06 -2.30
C LEU A 19 -12.63 -4.95 -1.13
N PHE A 20 -12.14 -5.04 0.12
CA PHE A 20 -12.96 -4.77 1.30
C PHE A 20 -13.28 -3.28 1.44
N PHE A 21 -12.28 -2.40 1.33
CA PHE A 21 -12.49 -0.95 1.48
C PHE A 21 -13.43 -0.34 0.44
N SER A 22 -13.50 -0.93 -0.75
CA SER A 22 -14.43 -0.50 -1.80
C SER A 22 -15.87 -0.97 -1.60
N GLY A 23 -16.12 -1.86 -0.65
CA GLY A 23 -17.46 -2.42 -0.40
C GLY A 23 -17.93 -3.47 -1.42
N PHE A 24 -17.06 -3.90 -2.34
CA PHE A 24 -17.39 -4.97 -3.30
C PHE A 24 -17.55 -6.34 -2.63
N ILE A 25 -16.84 -6.56 -1.51
CA ILE A 25 -16.93 -7.77 -0.71
C ILE A 25 -17.43 -7.38 0.68
N PRO A 26 -18.48 -8.04 1.21
CA PRO A 26 -18.93 -7.78 2.58
C PRO A 26 -17.88 -8.22 3.59
N ASN A 27 -17.93 -7.65 4.79
CA ASN A 27 -17.09 -8.12 5.89
C ASN A 27 -17.38 -9.61 6.17
N LEU A 28 -16.31 -10.41 6.20
CA LEU A 28 -16.41 -11.86 6.38
C LEU A 28 -16.67 -12.26 7.84
N SER A 29 -16.51 -11.33 8.77
CA SER A 29 -16.78 -11.52 10.20
C SER A 29 -17.14 -10.19 10.84
N GLU A 30 -18.01 -10.23 11.86
CA GLU A 30 -18.30 -9.08 12.73
C GLU A 30 -17.19 -8.84 13.77
N SER A 31 -16.32 -9.84 14.01
CA SER A 31 -15.29 -9.78 15.05
C SER A 31 -13.87 -9.53 14.54
N VAL A 32 -13.62 -9.73 13.24
CA VAL A 32 -12.30 -9.62 12.65
C VAL A 32 -12.32 -8.61 11.52
N ASP A 33 -11.48 -7.60 11.66
CA ASP A 33 -11.27 -6.58 10.65
C ASP A 33 -10.32 -7.06 9.55
N PHE A 34 -10.84 -7.92 8.66
CA PHE A 34 -10.06 -8.52 7.58
C PHE A 34 -9.46 -7.48 6.62
N ALA A 35 -10.15 -6.35 6.42
CA ALA A 35 -9.69 -5.29 5.54
C ALA A 35 -8.34 -4.75 6.03
N HIS A 36 -8.28 -4.32 7.29
CA HIS A 36 -7.06 -3.76 7.86
C HIS A 36 -5.99 -4.83 8.14
N TRP A 37 -6.36 -6.07 8.46
CA TRP A 37 -5.40 -7.19 8.57
C TRP A 37 -4.70 -7.51 7.26
N PHE A 38 -5.45 -7.62 6.16
CA PHE A 38 -4.85 -7.86 4.85
C PHE A 38 -4.01 -6.67 4.38
N ASN A 39 -4.43 -5.43 4.70
CA ASN A 39 -3.65 -4.24 4.40
C ASN A 39 -2.31 -4.27 5.14
N LEU A 40 -2.32 -4.54 6.45
CA LEU A 40 -1.13 -4.63 7.30
C LEU A 40 -0.16 -5.72 6.82
N ILE A 41 -0.64 -6.95 6.67
CA ILE A 41 0.20 -8.08 6.27
C ILE A 41 0.73 -7.85 4.84
N GLY A 42 -0.13 -7.35 3.95
CA GLY A 42 0.24 -6.96 2.60
C GLY A 42 1.39 -5.95 2.60
N ALA A 43 1.22 -4.82 3.28
CA ALA A 43 2.23 -3.77 3.38
C ALA A 43 3.57 -4.29 3.94
N CYS A 44 3.54 -5.09 5.01
CA CYS A 44 4.74 -5.70 5.58
C CYS A 44 5.48 -6.58 4.57
N LEU A 45 4.75 -7.40 3.80
CA LEU A 45 5.34 -8.26 2.76
C LEU A 45 5.89 -7.45 1.58
N LEU A 46 5.36 -6.26 1.30
CA LEU A 46 5.90 -5.38 0.26
C LEU A 46 7.31 -4.88 0.56
N LEU A 47 7.83 -4.98 1.80
CA LEU A 47 9.25 -4.76 2.08
C LEU A 47 10.18 -5.65 1.24
N SER A 48 9.70 -6.83 0.83
CA SER A 48 10.47 -7.75 -0.01
C SER A 48 10.88 -7.16 -1.36
N PHE A 49 10.21 -6.10 -1.84
CA PHE A 49 10.62 -5.36 -3.04
C PHE A 49 11.98 -4.69 -2.90
N ASN A 50 12.38 -4.33 -1.67
CA ASN A 50 13.71 -3.78 -1.40
C ASN A 50 14.82 -4.75 -1.81
N ASP A 51 14.56 -6.06 -1.75
CA ASP A 51 15.51 -7.11 -2.11
C ASP A 51 15.26 -7.74 -3.48
N ALA A 52 14.06 -7.60 -4.03
CA ALA A 52 13.71 -8.13 -5.34
C ALA A 52 14.31 -7.32 -6.52
N PHE A 53 14.58 -6.03 -6.31
CA PHE A 53 15.06 -5.11 -7.34
C PHE A 53 16.56 -4.79 -7.20
N PRO A 54 17.25 -4.40 -8.30
CA PRO A 54 18.69 -4.20 -8.32
C PRO A 54 19.14 -3.07 -7.38
N LYS A 55 20.31 -3.17 -6.77
CA LYS A 55 20.79 -2.22 -5.74
C LYS A 55 21.42 -0.95 -6.34
N THR A 56 20.71 -0.26 -7.24
CA THR A 56 21.11 1.02 -7.84
C THR A 56 21.00 2.19 -6.85
N LYS A 57 21.56 3.37 -7.18
CA LYS A 57 21.44 4.56 -6.32
C LYS A 57 19.98 4.98 -6.10
N ILE A 58 19.15 4.90 -7.15
CA ILE A 58 17.72 5.20 -7.09
C ILE A 58 17.01 4.17 -6.19
N ASN A 59 17.29 2.88 -6.39
CA ASN A 59 16.67 1.83 -5.59
C ASN A 59 17.07 1.86 -4.11
N LYS A 60 18.24 2.41 -3.75
CA LYS A 60 18.55 2.67 -2.33
C LYS A 60 17.61 3.70 -1.70
N VAL A 61 17.32 4.80 -2.41
CA VAL A 61 16.35 5.80 -1.95
C VAL A 61 14.95 5.20 -1.91
N ALA A 62 14.58 4.46 -2.96
CA ALA A 62 13.30 3.76 -3.04
C ALA A 62 13.10 2.79 -1.86
N SER A 63 14.14 2.03 -1.48
CA SER A 63 14.06 1.13 -0.34
C SER A 63 13.86 1.84 0.99
N VAL A 64 14.51 2.98 1.21
CA VAL A 64 14.28 3.81 2.40
C VAL A 64 12.84 4.30 2.44
N LEU A 65 12.33 4.82 1.32
CA LEU A 65 10.94 5.30 1.22
C LEU A 65 9.92 4.18 1.45
N THR A 66 10.13 3.01 0.82
CA THR A 66 9.30 1.82 1.02
C THR A 66 9.29 1.42 2.49
N THR A 67 10.45 1.37 3.15
CA THR A 67 10.54 1.02 4.58
C THR A 67 9.80 2.03 5.46
N LEU A 68 9.98 3.33 5.24
CA LEU A 68 9.23 4.36 5.97
C LEU A 68 7.72 4.26 5.72
N GLY A 69 7.32 3.97 4.48
CA GLY A 69 5.93 3.76 4.10
C GLY A 69 5.28 2.57 4.77
N VAL A 70 6.00 1.46 4.93
CA VAL A 70 5.54 0.29 5.68
C VAL A 70 5.42 0.59 7.17
N ILE A 71 6.40 1.27 7.77
CA ILE A 71 6.32 1.71 9.17
C ILE A 71 5.07 2.58 9.39
N ALA A 72 4.80 3.49 8.46
CA ALA A 72 3.63 4.34 8.51
C ALA A 72 2.31 3.54 8.36
N HIS A 73 2.26 2.57 7.42
CA HIS A 73 1.10 1.68 7.27
C HIS A 73 0.85 0.84 8.52
N ILE A 74 1.89 0.36 9.21
CA ILE A 74 1.73 -0.33 10.49
C ILE A 74 1.05 0.59 11.50
N GLY A 75 1.47 1.86 11.59
CA GLY A 75 0.83 2.85 12.46
C GLY A 75 -0.62 3.13 12.06
N LEU A 76 -0.89 3.33 10.76
CA LEU A 76 -2.25 3.54 10.24
C LEU A 76 -3.18 2.38 10.60
N CYS A 77 -2.81 1.15 10.25
CA CYS A 77 -3.63 -0.02 10.55
C CYS A 77 -3.80 -0.25 12.06
N THR A 78 -2.81 0.13 12.89
CA THR A 78 -2.96 0.09 14.35
C THR A 78 -4.05 1.06 14.83
N ILE A 79 -4.09 2.28 14.29
CA ILE A 79 -5.16 3.24 14.58
C ILE A 79 -6.51 2.69 14.11
N ASP A 80 -6.56 2.11 12.92
CA ASP A 80 -7.78 1.51 12.37
C ASP A 80 -8.30 0.36 13.23
N PHE A 81 -7.43 -0.52 13.74
CA PHE A 81 -7.84 -1.58 14.67
C PHE A 81 -8.39 -1.03 15.97
N ILE A 82 -7.81 0.03 16.50
CA ILE A 82 -8.35 0.70 17.70
C ILE A 82 -9.74 1.29 17.38
N MET A 83 -9.91 1.96 16.24
CA MET A 83 -11.23 2.46 15.80
C MET A 83 -12.25 1.33 15.63
N SER A 84 -11.84 0.22 15.02
CA SER A 84 -12.67 -0.96 14.79
C SER A 84 -13.12 -1.62 16.11
N SER A 85 -12.26 -1.58 17.13
CA SER A 85 -12.58 -2.14 18.46
C SER A 85 -13.78 -1.49 19.17
N TYR A 86 -14.17 -0.27 18.76
CA TYR A 86 -15.35 0.41 19.29
C TYR A 86 -16.69 -0.12 18.75
N GLY A 87 -16.70 -1.05 17.80
CA GLY A 87 -17.92 -1.69 17.28
C GLY A 87 -18.89 -0.67 16.69
N ASN A 88 -20.11 -0.57 17.24
CA ASN A 88 -21.13 0.38 16.78
C ASN A 88 -21.15 1.70 17.57
N ASN A 89 -20.15 1.95 18.43
CA ASN A 89 -20.09 3.19 19.21
C ASN A 89 -19.49 4.34 18.37
N GLU A 90 -20.32 4.91 17.52
CA GLU A 90 -19.91 5.99 16.60
C GLU A 90 -19.44 7.25 17.32
N ILE A 91 -19.99 7.58 18.50
CA ILE A 91 -19.56 8.73 19.30
C ILE A 91 -18.10 8.57 19.75
N ALA A 92 -17.73 7.37 20.22
CA ALA A 92 -16.37 7.09 20.65
C ALA A 92 -15.38 7.09 19.47
N LYS A 93 -15.79 6.55 18.31
CA LYS A 93 -14.99 6.60 17.08
C LYS A 93 -14.76 8.03 16.60
N GLU A 94 -15.80 8.87 16.64
CA GLU A 94 -15.69 10.27 16.24
C GLU A 94 -14.75 11.04 17.17
N ALA A 95 -14.84 10.82 18.48
CA ALA A 95 -13.93 11.42 19.45
C ALA A 95 -12.47 11.02 19.22
N LEU A 96 -12.21 9.73 18.94
CA LEU A 96 -10.88 9.24 18.58
C LEU A 96 -10.39 9.84 17.25
N SER A 97 -11.23 9.85 16.23
CA SER A 97 -10.92 10.42 14.91
C SER A 97 -10.56 11.90 15.02
N HIS A 98 -11.32 12.68 15.80
CA HIS A 98 -11.00 14.06 16.11
C HIS A 98 -9.64 14.18 16.81
N GLN A 99 -9.39 13.40 17.86
CA GLN A 99 -8.12 13.44 18.61
C GLN A 99 -6.91 13.11 17.71
N VAL A 100 -7.04 12.11 16.84
CA VAL A 100 -5.99 11.72 15.89
C VAL A 100 -5.76 12.85 14.87
N THR A 101 -6.82 13.48 14.37
CA THR A 101 -6.75 14.56 13.38
C THR A 101 -6.10 15.83 13.92
N ILE A 102 -6.42 16.21 15.16
CA ILE A 102 -5.86 17.43 15.78
C ILE A 102 -4.43 17.23 16.31
N SER A 103 -3.93 15.99 16.37
CA SER A 103 -2.59 15.67 16.88
C SER A 103 -1.59 15.56 15.71
N PRO A 104 -0.76 16.59 15.43
CA PRO A 104 0.10 16.59 14.25
C PRO A 104 1.14 15.46 14.29
N LEU A 105 1.55 15.07 15.50
CA LEU A 105 2.51 13.99 15.75
C LEU A 105 1.98 12.60 15.37
N ILE A 106 0.66 12.46 15.19
CA ILE A 106 0.02 11.23 14.74
C ILE A 106 -0.46 11.41 13.30
N PHE A 107 -1.17 12.50 13.04
CA PHE A 107 -1.82 12.76 11.75
C PHE A 107 -0.83 12.76 10.58
N TYR A 108 0.26 13.53 10.66
CA TYR A 108 1.22 13.60 9.55
C TYR A 108 1.96 12.29 9.29
N PRO A 109 2.61 11.65 10.29
CA PRO A 109 3.38 10.44 10.03
C PRO A 109 2.51 9.23 9.66
N PHE A 110 1.29 9.10 10.20
CA PHE A 110 0.51 7.86 10.04
C PHE A 110 -0.72 8.00 9.15
N ILE A 111 -1.24 9.20 8.89
CA ILE A 111 -2.43 9.39 8.04
C ILE A 111 -2.10 10.14 6.76
N ALA A 112 -1.51 11.33 6.87
CA ALA A 112 -1.43 12.24 5.72
C ALA A 112 -0.22 11.97 4.81
N VAL A 113 0.96 11.68 5.36
CA VAL A 113 2.21 11.61 4.57
C VAL A 113 2.76 10.20 4.52
N GLY A 114 2.87 9.53 5.66
CA GLY A 114 3.61 8.28 5.75
C GLY A 114 3.06 7.15 4.87
N PRO A 115 1.74 6.87 4.85
CA PRO A 115 1.20 5.83 3.97
C PRO A 115 1.54 6.07 2.48
N SER A 116 1.55 7.33 2.03
CA SER A 116 1.92 7.69 0.65
C SER A 116 3.38 7.35 0.32
N LEU A 117 4.27 7.29 1.31
CA LEU A 117 5.67 6.91 1.10
C LEU A 117 5.81 5.46 0.60
N LEU A 118 4.86 4.57 0.92
CA LEU A 118 4.88 3.19 0.43
C LEU A 118 4.71 3.16 -1.09
N PHE A 119 3.67 3.85 -1.59
CA PHE A 119 3.42 3.96 -3.03
C PHE A 119 4.55 4.69 -3.75
N LEU A 120 5.07 5.76 -3.15
CA LEU A 120 6.19 6.51 -3.71
C LEU A 120 7.47 5.66 -3.79
N GLY A 121 7.82 4.94 -2.73
CA GLY A 121 9.00 4.06 -2.70
C GLY A 121 8.92 2.96 -3.75
N LEU A 122 7.77 2.30 -3.85
CA LEU A 122 7.53 1.26 -4.86
C LEU A 122 7.47 1.81 -6.30
N ALA A 123 6.92 3.01 -6.51
CA ALA A 123 6.96 3.68 -7.81
C ALA A 123 8.38 4.11 -8.20
N LEU A 124 9.19 4.55 -7.24
CA LEU A 124 10.59 4.90 -7.48
C LEU A 124 11.44 3.66 -7.80
N HIS A 125 11.10 2.52 -7.19
CA HIS A 125 11.64 1.23 -7.58
C HIS A 125 11.32 0.88 -9.03
N ALA A 126 10.08 1.08 -9.47
CA ALA A 126 9.67 0.87 -10.85
C ALA A 126 10.37 1.85 -11.81
N PHE A 127 10.60 3.10 -11.40
CA PHE A 127 11.26 4.13 -12.20
C PHE A 127 12.65 3.73 -12.68
N ASP A 128 13.39 2.93 -11.91
CA ASP A 128 14.72 2.41 -12.32
C ASP A 128 14.63 1.54 -13.58
N PHE A 129 13.46 0.95 -13.85
CA PHE A 129 13.17 0.14 -15.03
C PHE A 129 12.64 0.95 -16.23
N MET A 130 12.60 2.29 -16.15
CA MET A 130 12.16 3.14 -17.27
C MET A 130 13.02 2.98 -18.53
N LYS A 131 14.21 2.38 -18.47
CA LYS A 131 15.04 2.15 -19.66
C LYS A 131 14.82 0.78 -20.30
N THR A 132 14.37 -0.21 -19.53
CA THR A 132 14.25 -1.60 -19.97
C THR A 132 12.79 -2.01 -20.15
N GLU A 133 11.89 -1.51 -19.31
CA GLU A 133 10.49 -1.94 -19.20
C GLU A 133 9.55 -0.73 -19.08
N ILE A 134 9.67 0.23 -20.02
CA ILE A 134 8.96 1.53 -20.02
C ILE A 134 7.48 1.38 -19.71
N VAL A 135 6.78 0.51 -20.44
CA VAL A 135 5.32 0.36 -20.32
C VAL A 135 4.92 -0.06 -18.90
N LYS A 136 5.63 -1.03 -18.32
CA LYS A 136 5.31 -1.54 -16.99
C LYS A 136 5.64 -0.53 -15.90
N SER A 137 6.78 0.14 -16.03
CA SER A 137 7.15 1.23 -15.11
C SER A 137 6.13 2.37 -15.15
N LEU A 138 5.67 2.77 -16.33
CA LEU A 138 4.63 3.80 -16.48
C LEU A 138 3.31 3.36 -15.85
N ILE A 139 2.90 2.09 -16.00
CA ILE A 139 1.70 1.56 -15.33
C ILE A 139 1.81 1.72 -13.81
N VAL A 140 2.96 1.39 -13.21
CA VAL A 140 3.17 1.56 -11.77
C VAL A 140 3.12 3.02 -11.35
N ILE A 141 3.87 3.88 -12.04
CA ILE A 141 3.94 5.32 -11.69
C ILE A 141 2.56 5.97 -11.83
N PHE A 142 1.84 5.67 -12.91
CA PHE A 142 0.48 6.14 -13.12
C PHE A 142 -0.45 5.64 -12.03
N GLY A 143 -0.43 4.35 -11.71
CA GLY A 143 -1.24 3.76 -10.64
C GLY A 143 -0.97 4.41 -9.27
N ALA A 144 0.29 4.71 -8.94
CA ALA A 144 0.65 5.36 -7.69
C ALA A 144 0.04 6.78 -7.59
N VAL A 145 0.12 7.55 -8.68
CA VAL A 145 -0.46 8.88 -8.76
C VAL A 145 -2.00 8.81 -8.65
N THR A 146 -2.64 7.89 -9.38
CA THR A 146 -4.10 7.77 -9.32
C THR A 146 -4.59 7.25 -7.98
N VAL A 147 -3.83 6.42 -7.26
CA VAL A 147 -4.14 6.05 -5.86
C VAL A 147 -4.15 7.31 -4.99
N GLY A 148 -3.13 8.16 -5.10
CA GLY A 148 -3.06 9.42 -4.35
C GLY A 148 -4.25 10.34 -4.65
N ILE A 149 -4.60 10.53 -5.93
CA ILE A 149 -5.76 11.32 -6.34
C ILE A 149 -7.07 10.72 -5.80
N SER A 150 -7.23 9.40 -5.92
CA SER A 150 -8.43 8.70 -5.46
C SER A 150 -8.62 8.85 -3.95
N PHE A 151 -7.54 8.76 -3.19
CA PHE A 151 -7.56 8.89 -1.73
C PHE A 151 -7.77 10.33 -1.25
N PHE A 152 -7.00 11.29 -1.75
CA PHE A 152 -7.02 12.66 -1.24
C PHE A 152 -8.11 13.55 -1.85
N VAL A 153 -8.40 13.36 -3.14
CA VAL A 153 -9.32 14.25 -3.89
C VAL A 153 -10.71 13.64 -3.98
N LEU A 154 -10.82 12.42 -4.50
CA LEU A 154 -12.12 11.79 -4.76
C LEU A 154 -12.74 11.18 -3.50
N LYS A 155 -11.90 10.68 -2.58
CA LYS A 155 -12.31 9.96 -1.36
C LYS A 155 -13.29 8.81 -1.67
N ASP A 156 -13.02 8.11 -2.77
CA ASP A 156 -13.89 7.07 -3.31
C ASP A 156 -13.17 5.71 -3.29
N GLY A 157 -13.78 4.74 -2.60
CA GLY A 157 -13.20 3.41 -2.42
C GLY A 157 -13.10 2.60 -3.71
N VAL A 158 -13.98 2.82 -4.68
CA VAL A 158 -13.98 2.10 -5.97
C VAL A 158 -12.83 2.61 -6.85
N TRP A 159 -12.66 3.93 -6.97
CA TRP A 159 -11.53 4.51 -7.70
C TRP A 159 -10.19 4.16 -7.07
N MET A 160 -10.16 4.09 -5.73
CA MET A 160 -8.99 3.68 -4.98
C MET A 160 -8.63 2.21 -5.25
N LEU A 161 -9.62 1.30 -5.29
CA LEU A 161 -9.43 -0.09 -5.69
C LEU A 161 -8.90 -0.21 -7.12
N PHE A 162 -9.52 0.47 -8.09
CA PHE A 162 -9.07 0.41 -9.49
C PHE A 162 -7.64 0.90 -9.65
N SER A 163 -7.31 2.02 -8.99
CA SER A 163 -5.95 2.56 -8.99
C SER A 163 -4.95 1.60 -8.36
N CYS A 164 -5.31 0.99 -7.22
CA CYS A 164 -4.48 -0.01 -6.57
C CYS A 164 -4.31 -1.26 -7.44
N ALA A 165 -5.33 -1.71 -8.16
CA ALA A 165 -5.26 -2.85 -9.06
C ALA A 165 -4.28 -2.59 -10.21
N VAL A 166 -4.34 -1.40 -10.83
CA VAL A 166 -3.41 -0.98 -11.88
C VAL A 166 -1.97 -0.93 -11.34
N PHE A 167 -1.78 -0.33 -10.16
CA PHE A 167 -0.49 -0.26 -9.49
C PHE A 167 0.10 -1.65 -9.20
N CYS A 168 -0.68 -2.53 -8.58
CA CYS A 168 -0.26 -3.90 -8.25
C CYS A 168 0.04 -4.73 -9.50
N LEU A 169 -0.75 -4.58 -10.56
CA LEU A 169 -0.52 -5.25 -11.83
C LEU A 169 0.82 -4.84 -12.45
N GLY A 170 1.14 -3.55 -12.48
CA GLY A 170 2.42 -3.05 -12.98
C GLY A 170 3.62 -3.64 -12.22
N LEU A 171 3.57 -3.64 -10.88
CA LEU A 171 4.63 -4.18 -10.03
C LEU A 171 4.77 -5.69 -10.17
N GLY A 172 3.64 -6.42 -10.19
CA GLY A 172 3.65 -7.86 -10.40
C GLY A 172 4.29 -8.25 -11.73
N LEU A 173 3.96 -7.53 -12.81
CA LEU A 173 4.57 -7.75 -14.13
C LEU A 173 6.08 -7.47 -14.13
N LEU A 174 6.55 -6.43 -13.43
CA LEU A 174 7.98 -6.13 -13.31
C LEU A 174 8.73 -7.26 -12.58
N VAL A 175 8.22 -7.73 -11.45
CA VAL A 175 8.86 -8.79 -10.65
C VAL A 175 8.95 -10.11 -11.40
N LEU A 176 7.89 -10.48 -12.13
CA LEU A 176 7.84 -11.71 -12.92
C LEU A 176 8.83 -11.68 -14.10
N ASN A 177 8.98 -10.54 -14.77
CA ASN A 177 9.87 -10.44 -15.93
C ASN A 177 11.35 -10.56 -15.56
N GLN A 178 11.75 -10.09 -14.37
CA GLN A 178 13.10 -10.29 -13.84
C GLN A 178 13.50 -11.77 -13.69
N GLU A 179 12.56 -12.75 -13.78
CA GLU A 179 12.91 -14.18 -13.74
C GLU A 179 13.28 -14.73 -15.12
N LYS A 180 12.77 -14.12 -16.19
CA LYS A 180 13.02 -14.57 -17.55
C LYS A 180 14.41 -14.17 -18.04
N GLU A 181 14.95 -13.05 -17.56
CA GLU A 181 16.27 -12.54 -17.97
C GLU A 181 17.45 -13.15 -17.19
N MET A 182 17.19 -13.91 -16.11
CA MET A 182 18.22 -14.59 -15.31
C MET A 182 18.29 -16.11 -15.55
N LYS A 183 17.56 -16.62 -16.56
CA LYS A 183 17.63 -18.00 -17.04
C LYS A 183 18.24 -18.01 -18.42
#